data_AF-A0A024WUF7-F1
#
_entry.id   AF-A0A024WUF7-F1
#
_cell.length_a   1.000
_cell.length_b   1.000
_cell.length_c   1.000
_cell.angle_alpha   90.00
_cell.angle_beta   90.00
_cell.angle_gamma   90.00
#
_symmetry.space_group_name_H-M   'P 1'
#
loop_
_entity.id
_entity.type
_entity.pdbx_description
1 polymer ?
#
loop_
_entity_poly.entity_id
_entity_poly.type
_entity_poly.pdbx_seq_one_letter_code
_entity_poly.pdbx_strand_id
1 'polypeptide(L)'
;MNIEKVNAVKNYVQNFDHKNADESISKFVQLLKSIDIKMVVFDFDLTIIGAHSGGYIDKTNDVDNIGTSVSEHFKIFSKALYANDIKITVATFSDEEAIRYNKSRSSNLIAGTELVQFCIKKSKCETKIEKVYAYYPYYYKEPKKYRALGLDKPMTNDKSYHLERVKKYNI
;
A
#
# COMPACT_ATOMS: atom_id res chain seq x y z
N MET A 1 -20.38 1.64 -4.20
CA MET A 1 -20.50 0.39 -3.41
C MET A 1 -21.83 0.43 -2.69
N ASN A 2 -22.62 -0.65 -2.75
CA ASN A 2 -23.90 -0.75 -2.03
C ASN A 2 -23.65 -0.57 -0.51
N ILE A 3 -24.49 0.21 0.18
CA ILE A 3 -24.39 0.47 1.62
C ILE A 3 -24.41 -0.81 2.46
N GLU A 4 -25.12 -1.84 2.01
CA GLU A 4 -25.14 -3.16 2.66
C GLU A 4 -23.77 -3.82 2.64
N LYS A 5 -23.05 -3.75 1.51
CA LYS A 5 -21.68 -4.27 1.38
C LYS A 5 -20.71 -3.54 2.30
N VAL A 6 -20.84 -2.21 2.39
CA VAL A 6 -20.04 -1.38 3.32
C VAL A 6 -20.30 -1.81 4.77
N ASN A 7 -21.57 -1.99 5.14
CA ASN A 7 -21.95 -2.37 6.49
C ASN A 7 -21.47 -3.77 6.85
N ALA A 8 -21.54 -4.73 5.92
CA ALA A 8 -21.00 -6.07 6.14
C ALA A 8 -19.49 -6.05 6.46
N VAL A 9 -18.70 -5.28 5.71
CA VAL A 9 -17.27 -5.11 5.97
C VAL A 9 -17.03 -4.45 7.34
N LYS A 10 -17.75 -3.37 7.65
CA LYS A 10 -17.62 -2.67 8.95
C LYS A 10 -17.94 -3.59 10.13
N ASN A 11 -19.06 -4.31 10.05
CA ASN A 11 -19.49 -5.23 11.08
C ASN A 11 -18.46 -6.34 11.29
N TYR A 12 -17.89 -6.87 10.21
CA TYR A 12 -16.86 -7.90 10.32
C TYR A 12 -15.60 -7.37 11.00
N VAL A 13 -15.11 -6.20 10.60
CA VAL A 13 -13.91 -5.57 11.19
C VAL A 13 -14.12 -5.25 12.67
N GLN A 14 -15.30 -4.78 13.07
CA GLN A 14 -15.62 -4.48 14.47
C GLN A 14 -15.68 -5.72 15.37
N ASN A 15 -16.05 -6.87 14.81
CA ASN A 15 -16.19 -8.13 15.53
C ASN A 15 -15.07 -9.12 15.16
N PHE A 16 -13.92 -8.60 14.72
CA PHE A 16 -12.79 -9.43 14.34
C PHE A 16 -12.29 -10.22 15.56
N ASP A 17 -12.24 -11.54 15.45
CA ASP A 17 -11.74 -12.38 16.52
C ASP A 17 -10.21 -12.42 16.48
N HIS A 18 -9.60 -11.57 17.31
CA HIS A 18 -8.15 -11.47 17.49
C HIS A 18 -7.52 -12.70 18.14
N LYS A 19 -8.29 -13.55 18.84
CA LYS A 19 -7.76 -14.79 19.43
C LYS A 19 -7.53 -15.86 18.36
N ASN A 20 -8.30 -15.80 17.27
CA ASN A 20 -8.21 -16.72 16.14
C ASN A 20 -7.96 -15.94 14.84
N ALA A 21 -6.91 -15.10 14.83
CA ALA A 21 -6.65 -14.13 13.76
C ALA A 21 -6.57 -14.77 12.36
N ASP A 22 -5.93 -15.92 12.20
CA ASP A 22 -5.78 -16.61 10.91
C ASP A 22 -7.13 -17.05 10.33
N GLU A 23 -8.00 -17.62 11.18
CA GLU A 23 -9.35 -18.02 10.80
C GLU A 23 -10.20 -16.78 10.48
N SER A 24 -10.11 -15.75 11.31
CA SER A 24 -10.79 -14.46 11.11
C SER A 24 -10.39 -13.78 9.82
N ILE A 25 -9.09 -13.80 9.46
CA ILE A 25 -8.58 -13.28 8.18
C ILE A 25 -9.15 -14.09 7.02
N SER A 26 -9.13 -15.42 7.11
CA SER A 26 -9.62 -16.30 6.05
C SER A 26 -11.11 -16.06 5.77
N LYS A 27 -11.93 -16.00 6.82
CA LYS A 27 -13.36 -15.66 6.73
C LYS A 27 -13.59 -14.23 6.21
N PHE A 28 -12.74 -13.27 6.57
CA PHE A 28 -12.84 -11.92 6.03
C PHE A 28 -12.62 -11.89 4.52
N VAL A 29 -11.60 -12.62 4.02
CA VAL A 29 -11.37 -12.75 2.57
C VAL A 29 -12.56 -13.39 1.86
N GLN A 30 -13.19 -14.41 2.45
CA GLN A 30 -14.41 -15.00 1.90
C GLN A 30 -15.58 -14.01 1.83
N LEU A 31 -15.72 -13.14 2.84
CA LEU A 31 -16.68 -12.04 2.79
C LEU A 31 -16.36 -11.06 1.65
N LEU A 32 -15.10 -10.64 1.51
CA LEU A 32 -14.70 -9.73 0.43
C LEU A 32 -15.02 -10.36 -0.95
N LYS A 33 -14.77 -11.65 -1.11
CA LYS A 33 -15.09 -12.40 -2.32
C LYS A 33 -16.60 -12.47 -2.57
N SER A 34 -17.41 -12.79 -1.55
CA SER A 34 -18.86 -12.95 -1.70
C SER A 34 -19.58 -11.65 -2.08
N ILE A 35 -19.02 -10.50 -1.66
CA ILE A 35 -19.53 -9.18 -2.03
C ILE A 35 -18.85 -8.60 -3.29
N ASP A 36 -18.10 -9.43 -4.03
CA ASP A 36 -17.47 -9.12 -5.32
C ASP A 36 -16.38 -8.05 -5.26
N ILE A 37 -15.61 -7.99 -4.17
CA ILE A 37 -14.39 -7.17 -4.13
C ILE A 37 -13.30 -7.86 -4.94
N LYS A 38 -12.78 -7.16 -5.95
CA LYS A 38 -11.68 -7.63 -6.83
C LYS A 38 -10.32 -7.06 -6.47
N MET A 39 -10.28 -6.03 -5.63
CA MET A 39 -9.05 -5.33 -5.30
C MET A 39 -9.12 -4.73 -3.90
N VAL A 40 -8.03 -4.83 -3.16
CA VAL A 40 -7.81 -4.11 -1.90
C VAL A 40 -6.62 -3.17 -2.07
N VAL A 41 -6.78 -1.93 -1.61
CA VAL A 41 -5.73 -0.92 -1.60
C VAL A 41 -5.24 -0.74 -0.17
N PHE A 42 -3.93 -0.85 0.02
CA PHE A 42 -3.30 -0.67 1.32
C PHE A 42 -2.45 0.60 1.35
N ASP A 43 -2.43 1.28 2.48
CA ASP A 43 -1.31 2.16 2.81
C ASP A 43 -0.06 1.30 3.13
N PHE A 44 1.12 1.92 3.19
CA PHE A 44 2.36 1.17 3.38
C PHE A 44 2.87 1.21 4.82
N ASP A 45 3.30 2.39 5.27
CA ASP A 45 3.84 2.59 6.62
C ASP A 45 2.77 2.30 7.68
N LEU A 46 3.16 1.61 8.76
CA LEU A 46 2.26 1.20 9.85
C LEU A 46 0.99 0.44 9.41
N THR A 47 0.99 -0.13 8.21
CA THR A 47 -0.12 -0.89 7.63
C THR A 47 0.36 -2.22 7.04
N ILE A 48 1.16 -2.16 5.97
CA ILE A 48 1.84 -3.35 5.42
C ILE A 48 3.02 -3.69 6.31
N ILE A 49 3.83 -2.67 6.60
CA ILE A 49 4.99 -2.77 7.47
C ILE A 49 4.66 -2.28 8.88
N GLY A 50 5.28 -2.90 9.88
CA GLY A 50 5.16 -2.50 11.30
C GLY A 50 6.05 -1.33 11.70
N ALA A 51 6.63 -0.61 10.73
CA ALA A 51 7.56 0.48 10.93
C ALA A 51 7.19 1.69 10.05
N HIS A 52 7.80 2.84 10.32
CA HIS A 52 7.65 4.06 9.54
C HIS A 52 8.93 4.32 8.74
N SER A 53 8.87 4.13 7.42
CA SER A 53 10.03 4.24 6.53
C SER A 53 10.54 5.68 6.34
N GLY A 54 9.76 6.69 6.69
CA GLY A 54 10.08 8.08 6.34
C GLY A 54 9.97 8.38 4.84
N GLY A 55 9.44 7.44 4.06
CA GLY A 55 9.24 7.58 2.62
C GLY A 55 10.38 7.05 1.74
N TYR A 56 11.52 6.65 2.30
CA TYR A 56 12.63 6.00 1.57
C TYR A 56 13.63 5.34 2.53
N ILE A 57 14.46 4.42 2.04
CA ILE A 57 15.56 3.84 2.83
C ILE A 57 16.86 3.78 2.03
N ASP A 58 18.00 3.64 2.70
CA ASP A 58 19.25 3.16 2.11
C ASP A 58 19.39 1.66 2.35
N LYS A 59 19.40 0.86 1.28
CA LYS A 59 19.49 -0.62 1.37
C LYS A 59 20.72 -1.12 2.12
N THR A 60 21.80 -0.34 2.15
CA THR A 60 23.06 -0.71 2.81
C THR A 60 23.14 -0.28 4.27
N ASN A 61 22.20 0.57 4.71
CA ASN A 61 22.14 1.10 6.06
C ASN A 61 20.68 1.13 6.57
N ASP A 62 19.99 0.00 6.43
CA ASP A 62 18.60 -0.19 6.89
C ASP A 62 18.56 -0.47 8.41
N VAL A 63 18.96 0.51 9.21
CA VAL A 63 19.13 0.40 10.68
C VAL A 63 17.82 -0.01 11.37
N ASP A 64 16.70 0.52 10.88
CA ASP A 64 15.37 0.25 11.43
C ASP A 64 14.76 -1.07 10.92
N ASN A 65 15.51 -1.84 10.12
CA ASN A 65 15.08 -3.12 9.54
C ASN A 65 13.79 -3.02 8.73
N ILE A 66 13.57 -1.88 8.05
CA ILE A 66 12.37 -1.58 7.26
C ILE A 66 12.16 -2.66 6.20
N GLY A 67 13.22 -3.11 5.54
CA GLY A 67 13.18 -4.17 4.53
C GLY A 67 12.59 -5.48 5.01
N THR A 68 12.68 -5.77 6.31
CA THR A 68 12.13 -7.01 6.89
C THR A 68 10.85 -6.80 7.70
N SER A 69 10.35 -5.57 7.76
CA SER A 69 9.28 -5.16 8.69
C SER A 69 7.84 -5.45 8.24
N VAL A 70 7.61 -6.17 7.13
CA VAL A 70 6.25 -6.60 6.73
C VAL A 70 5.61 -7.42 7.86
N SER A 71 4.43 -6.98 8.32
CA SER A 71 3.74 -7.59 9.46
C SER A 71 3.25 -9.00 9.15
N GLU A 72 3.22 -9.87 10.16
CA GLU A 72 2.69 -11.24 10.00
C GLU A 72 1.22 -11.24 9.60
N HIS A 73 0.40 -10.35 10.16
CA HIS A 73 -1.00 -10.20 9.74
C HIS A 73 -1.13 -9.85 8.26
N PHE A 74 -0.29 -8.95 7.73
CA PHE A 74 -0.32 -8.65 6.30
C PHE A 74 0.15 -9.85 5.46
N LYS A 75 1.16 -10.61 5.90
CA LYS A 75 1.60 -11.82 5.18
C LYS A 75 0.45 -12.83 5.03
N ILE A 76 -0.26 -13.10 6.13
CA ILE A 76 -1.39 -14.04 6.13
C ILE A 76 -2.53 -13.50 5.26
N PHE A 77 -2.90 -12.24 5.44
CA PHE A 77 -4.01 -11.63 4.71
C PHE A 77 -3.73 -11.49 3.22
N SER A 78 -2.55 -11.02 2.84
CA SER A 78 -2.16 -10.85 1.44
C SER A 78 -2.04 -12.17 0.69
N LYS A 79 -1.59 -13.25 1.37
CA LYS A 79 -1.60 -14.61 0.83
C LYS A 79 -3.03 -15.10 0.60
N ALA A 80 -3.93 -14.89 1.56
CA ALA A 80 -5.34 -15.28 1.44
C ALA A 80 -6.07 -14.50 0.32
N LEU A 81 -5.81 -13.20 0.18
CA LEU A 81 -6.31 -12.36 -0.92
C LEU A 81 -5.84 -12.90 -2.28
N TYR A 82 -4.54 -13.17 -2.41
CA TYR A 82 -3.94 -13.71 -3.64
C TYR A 82 -4.54 -15.06 -4.03
N ALA A 83 -4.72 -15.97 -3.06
CA ALA A 83 -5.34 -17.27 -3.29
C ALA A 83 -6.83 -17.21 -3.68
N ASN A 84 -7.47 -16.04 -3.56
CA ASN A 84 -8.87 -15.81 -3.92
C ASN A 84 -9.03 -14.83 -5.10
N ASP A 85 -7.96 -14.62 -5.88
CA ASP A 85 -7.94 -13.72 -7.04
C ASP A 85 -8.32 -12.26 -6.71
N ILE A 86 -8.09 -11.85 -5.45
CA ILE A 86 -8.29 -10.46 -5.03
C ILE A 86 -6.95 -9.73 -5.12
N LYS A 87 -6.88 -8.78 -6.05
CA LYS A 87 -5.67 -8.01 -6.35
C LYS A 87 -5.28 -7.08 -5.21
N ILE A 88 -3.97 -6.84 -5.07
CA ILE A 88 -3.43 -5.93 -4.07
C ILE A 88 -2.76 -4.75 -4.77
N THR A 89 -3.08 -3.54 -4.34
CA THR A 89 -2.43 -2.30 -4.76
C THR A 89 -2.00 -1.52 -3.54
N VAL A 90 -0.92 -0.74 -3.66
CA VAL A 90 -0.41 0.11 -2.57
C VAL A 90 -0.58 1.58 -2.93
N ALA A 91 -1.09 2.36 -1.99
CA ALA A 91 -1.16 3.81 -2.07
C ALA A 91 -0.34 4.41 -0.92
N THR A 92 0.90 4.83 -1.20
CA THR A 92 1.88 5.31 -0.19
C THR A 92 2.33 6.74 -0.48
N PHE A 93 2.98 7.37 0.50
CA PHE A 93 3.66 8.67 0.36
C PHE A 93 5.19 8.53 0.28
N SER A 94 5.66 7.37 -0.18
CA SER A 94 7.07 7.09 -0.45
C SER A 94 7.49 7.60 -1.84
N ASP A 95 7.48 8.92 -2.04
CA ASP A 95 7.74 9.48 -3.38
C ASP A 95 9.22 9.45 -3.76
N GLU A 96 9.53 9.13 -5.02
CA GLU A 96 10.89 9.18 -5.56
C GLU A 96 11.47 10.60 -5.58
N GLU A 97 10.62 11.64 -5.59
CA GLU A 97 11.05 13.03 -5.44
C GLU A 97 11.86 13.25 -4.14
N ALA A 98 11.61 12.46 -3.08
CA ALA A 98 12.35 12.53 -1.82
C ALA A 98 13.84 12.18 -1.98
N ILE A 99 14.16 11.29 -2.92
CA ILE A 99 15.53 10.82 -3.15
C ILE A 99 16.14 11.39 -4.44
N ARG A 100 15.39 12.14 -5.26
CA ARG A 100 15.79 12.60 -6.59
C ARG A 100 17.21 13.18 -6.65
N TYR A 101 17.55 14.09 -5.73
CA TYR A 101 18.85 14.77 -5.73
C TYR A 101 19.98 13.94 -5.14
N ASN A 102 19.67 12.93 -4.32
CA ASN A 102 20.64 12.08 -3.65
C ASN A 102 20.86 10.75 -4.39
N LYS A 103 19.95 10.35 -5.30
CA LYS A 103 20.02 9.08 -6.04
C LYS A 103 21.24 8.99 -6.96
N SER A 104 21.74 10.13 -7.45
CA SER A 104 23.00 10.20 -8.21
C SER A 104 24.25 9.98 -7.34
N ARG A 105 24.14 10.19 -6.03
CA ARG A 105 25.22 10.03 -5.05
C ARG A 105 25.17 8.68 -4.32
N SER A 106 23.99 8.12 -4.16
CA SER A 106 23.77 6.77 -3.62
C SER A 106 22.68 6.05 -4.41
N SER A 107 23.09 5.05 -5.20
CA SER A 107 22.18 4.13 -5.89
C SER A 107 21.48 3.14 -4.94
N ASN A 108 21.83 3.16 -3.65
CA ASN A 108 21.23 2.32 -2.62
C ASN A 108 19.94 2.91 -2.05
N LEU A 109 19.68 4.20 -2.30
CA LEU A 109 18.45 4.86 -1.89
C LEU A 109 17.27 4.39 -2.74
N ILE A 110 16.25 3.86 -2.06
CA ILE A 110 15.04 3.35 -2.70
C ILE A 110 13.80 4.00 -2.08
N ALA A 111 12.81 4.27 -2.93
CA ALA A 111 11.50 4.81 -2.57
C ALA A 111 10.43 4.15 -3.44
N GLY A 112 9.18 4.47 -3.17
CA GLY A 112 8.02 4.13 -3.99
C GLY A 112 7.90 2.65 -4.27
N THR A 113 7.77 2.31 -5.55
CA THR A 113 7.61 0.92 -6.00
C THR A 113 8.79 0.05 -5.58
N GLU A 114 10.02 0.55 -5.70
CA GLU A 114 11.23 -0.22 -5.37
C GLU A 114 11.28 -0.54 -3.87
N LEU A 115 10.93 0.43 -3.01
CA LEU A 115 10.87 0.21 -1.56
C LEU A 115 9.83 -0.85 -1.18
N VAL A 116 8.62 -0.75 -1.72
CA VAL A 116 7.55 -1.72 -1.43
C VAL A 116 7.98 -3.12 -1.87
N GLN A 117 8.48 -3.26 -3.10
CA GLN A 117 8.94 -4.56 -3.62
C GLN A 117 10.12 -5.13 -2.82
N PHE A 118 11.06 -4.28 -2.41
CA PHE A 118 12.16 -4.67 -1.54
C PHE A 118 11.64 -5.28 -0.24
N CYS A 119 10.69 -4.62 0.44
CA CYS A 119 10.13 -5.10 1.70
C CYS A 119 9.36 -6.42 1.54
N ILE A 120 8.50 -6.53 0.53
CA ILE A 120 7.76 -7.78 0.23
C ILE A 120 8.73 -8.94 0.02
N LYS A 121 9.79 -8.73 -0.78
CA LYS A 121 10.80 -9.76 -1.06
C LYS A 121 11.63 -10.12 0.17
N LYS A 122 12.17 -9.13 0.90
CA LYS A 122 13.06 -9.36 2.04
C LYS A 122 12.33 -10.00 3.22
N SER A 123 11.07 -9.67 3.44
CA SER A 123 10.23 -10.30 4.47
C SER A 123 9.67 -11.69 4.08
N LYS A 124 10.03 -12.22 2.90
CA LYS A 124 9.50 -13.48 2.35
C LYS A 124 7.96 -13.49 2.30
N CYS A 125 7.36 -12.37 1.95
CA CYS A 125 5.90 -12.25 1.85
C CYS A 125 5.43 -12.83 0.51
N GLU A 126 4.71 -13.93 0.55
CA GLU A 126 4.19 -14.66 -0.62
C GLU A 126 2.94 -13.97 -1.20
N THR A 127 3.12 -12.80 -1.81
CA THR A 127 2.03 -12.09 -2.47
C THR A 127 2.51 -11.29 -3.68
N LYS A 128 1.58 -10.86 -4.52
CA LYS A 128 1.83 -10.00 -5.68
C LYS A 128 1.17 -8.64 -5.47
N ILE A 129 1.98 -7.59 -5.56
CA ILE A 129 1.50 -6.21 -5.60
C ILE A 129 1.33 -5.82 -7.08
N GLU A 130 0.11 -5.54 -7.50
CA GLU A 130 -0.20 -5.18 -8.90
C GLU A 130 0.36 -3.82 -9.28
N LYS A 131 0.25 -2.85 -8.37
CA LYS A 131 0.71 -1.49 -8.60
C LYS A 131 0.98 -0.76 -7.30
N VAL A 132 1.89 0.21 -7.38
CA VAL A 132 2.17 1.15 -6.30
C VAL A 132 1.94 2.57 -6.82
N TYR A 133 1.13 3.33 -6.10
CA TYR A 133 0.95 4.76 -6.28
C TYR A 133 1.65 5.44 -5.11
N ALA A 134 2.79 6.08 -5.36
CA ALA A 134 3.70 6.51 -4.29
C ALA A 134 3.79 8.04 -4.10
N TYR A 135 2.87 8.79 -4.70
CA TYR A 135 3.01 10.24 -4.78
C TYR A 135 2.78 10.93 -3.44
N TYR A 136 3.71 11.79 -3.01
CA TYR A 136 3.58 12.56 -1.78
C TYR A 136 3.11 13.99 -2.08
N PRO A 137 1.94 14.45 -1.58
CA PRO A 137 1.36 15.74 -1.94
C PRO A 137 2.29 16.95 -1.75
N TYR A 138 3.22 16.87 -0.80
CA TYR A 138 4.20 17.93 -0.55
C TYR A 138 4.99 18.33 -1.81
N TYR A 139 5.31 17.38 -2.69
CA TYR A 139 6.08 17.62 -3.92
C TYR A 139 5.24 18.14 -5.10
N TYR A 140 3.91 18.17 -4.96
CA TYR A 140 2.98 18.56 -6.04
C TYR A 140 2.14 19.78 -5.66
N LYS A 141 2.79 20.80 -5.08
CA LYS A 141 2.18 22.09 -4.78
C LYS A 141 2.29 23.09 -5.93
N GLU A 142 3.35 22.99 -6.73
CA GLU A 142 3.60 23.91 -7.85
C GLU A 142 2.85 23.51 -9.12
N PRO A 143 2.37 24.47 -9.94
CA PRO A 143 1.68 24.21 -11.20
C PRO A 143 2.40 23.23 -12.12
N LYS A 144 3.71 23.38 -12.28
CA LYS A 144 4.50 22.48 -13.12
C LYS A 144 4.46 21.04 -12.61
N LYS A 145 4.49 20.84 -11.29
CA LYS A 145 4.54 19.52 -10.65
C LYS A 145 3.17 18.84 -10.69
N TYR A 146 2.11 19.50 -10.24
CA TYR A 146 0.78 18.85 -10.20
C TYR A 146 0.19 18.65 -11.61
N ARG A 147 0.49 19.52 -12.59
CA ARG A 147 0.07 19.31 -13.98
C ARG A 147 0.76 18.12 -14.63
N ALA A 148 2.00 17.80 -14.25
CA ALA A 148 2.67 16.58 -14.71
C ALA A 148 1.94 15.30 -14.27
N LEU A 149 1.13 15.40 -13.22
CA LEU A 149 0.24 14.34 -12.75
C LEU A 149 -1.19 14.44 -13.31
N GLY A 150 -1.45 15.35 -14.25
CA GLY A 150 -2.77 15.58 -14.83
C GLY A 150 -3.77 16.23 -13.86
N LEU A 151 -3.28 16.97 -12.87
CA LEU A 151 -4.10 17.75 -11.94
C LEU A 151 -4.17 19.22 -12.39
N ASP A 152 -5.28 19.88 -12.09
CA ASP A 152 -5.47 21.32 -12.34
C ASP A 152 -5.17 22.19 -11.11
N LYS A 153 -5.01 21.55 -9.94
CA LYS A 153 -4.70 22.18 -8.66
C LYS A 153 -3.72 21.30 -7.87
N PRO A 154 -3.10 21.81 -6.79
CA PRO A 154 -2.25 21.01 -5.92
C PRO A 154 -2.90 19.70 -5.49
N MET A 155 -2.09 18.66 -5.37
CA MET A 155 -2.56 17.38 -4.83
C MET A 155 -3.09 17.58 -3.40
N THR A 156 -4.21 16.95 -3.07
CA THR A 156 -4.77 16.96 -1.72
C THR A 156 -3.89 16.18 -0.76
N ASN A 157 -3.93 16.52 0.54
CA ASN A 157 -3.12 15.86 1.57
C ASN A 157 -3.64 14.46 1.97
N ASP A 158 -4.71 13.98 1.32
CA ASP A 158 -5.28 12.65 1.52
C ASP A 158 -4.90 11.70 0.36
N LYS A 159 -5.40 10.47 0.41
CA LYS A 159 -5.15 9.45 -0.63
C LYS A 159 -6.19 9.52 -1.77
N SER A 160 -7.01 10.56 -1.88
CA SER A 160 -8.09 10.61 -2.89
C SER A 160 -7.54 10.52 -4.31
N TYR A 161 -6.45 11.25 -4.62
CA TYR A 161 -5.75 11.14 -5.91
C TYR A 161 -5.30 9.70 -6.22
N HIS A 162 -4.67 9.03 -5.25
CA HIS A 162 -4.20 7.65 -5.40
C HIS A 162 -5.36 6.70 -5.67
N LEU A 163 -6.45 6.84 -4.92
CA LEU A 163 -7.65 6.02 -5.09
C LEU A 163 -8.37 6.28 -6.42
N GLU A 164 -8.43 7.52 -6.89
CA GLU A 164 -8.93 7.83 -8.24
C GLU A 164 -8.08 7.18 -9.33
N ARG A 165 -6.75 7.22 -9.18
CA ARG A 165 -5.83 6.53 -10.08
C ARG A 165 -6.00 5.01 -10.02
N VAL A 166 -6.27 4.43 -8.86
CA VAL A 166 -6.58 3.00 -8.76
C VAL A 166 -7.84 2.68 -9.57
N LYS A 167 -8.92 3.43 -9.35
CA LYS A 167 -10.21 3.25 -10.03
C LYS A 167 -10.11 3.40 -11.54
N LYS A 168 -9.35 4.39 -12.03
CA LYS A 168 -9.25 4.69 -13.46
C LYS A 168 -8.48 3.63 -14.27
N TYR A 169 -7.54 2.92 -13.66
CA TYR A 169 -6.59 2.06 -14.38
C TYR A 169 -6.67 0.57 -14.03
N ASN A 170 -7.50 0.19 -13.06
CA ASN A 170 -7.56 -1.21 -12.59
C ASN A 170 -8.99 -1.75 -12.42
N ILE A 171 -10.00 -0.93 -12.67
CA ILE A 171 -11.42 -1.30 -12.75
C ILE A 171 -11.86 -0.96 -14.18
#